data_AF-A0AAJ0GBG8-F1
#
_entry.id   AF-A0AAJ0GBG8-F1
#
_cell.length_a   1.000
_cell.length_b   1.000
_cell.length_c   1.000
_cell.angle_alpha   90.00
_cell.angle_beta   90.00
_cell.angle_gamma   90.00
#
_symmetry.space_group_name_H-M   'P 1'
#
loop_
_entity.id
_entity.type
_entity.pdbx_description
1 polymer ?
#
loop_
_entity_poly.entity_id
_entity_poly.type
_entity_poly.pdbx_seq_one_letter_code
_entity_poly.pdbx_strand_id
1 'polypeptide(L)'
;MTDNHILKRAVHISLAPKAFQYDRVMQTRTARRKNSAYPCTCWRYAGQPWRDRYWSHCRCCAPKDVYTSNSLKRTILKRPGDYCTWYAFIPARLSCSSTSDTVAKAIITAQQYHFSRDLALRKQSICHQAHAVSLLRISLDVSNATLLVVAMLTLFEEIARSDELTWFPHQHACRSKSKTQLTHDASVRGPSFGFACLEGTASPLEDEKWLALEPSPSDPRELESLTVRAQQVYDTVDVESENTLLHDIRVVKALHPADLDLNTSVFDYAFIDQAETATLYWVSRIHTLRICQNIDQLVSAGRNQSLQSGTQDDPTPSIVGATPQQLQTEQARLATNVLMSWQNVRTHGSFLLSMSLSSVLILVWGAFRDIETYQGKPVQHVREWIMQMYAEAARGLPVDGSEEQMDQTSGLLCGGPVKGFMVKIRQMGRQEG
;
A
#
# COMPACT_ATOMS: atom_id res chain seq x y z
N MET A 1 4.83 27.39 24.52
CA MET A 1 3.41 27.08 24.18
C MET A 1 3.04 27.56 22.77
N THR A 2 3.58 28.68 22.28
CA THR A 2 3.40 29.22 20.92
C THR A 2 3.85 28.27 19.80
N ASP A 3 4.97 27.56 19.96
CA ASP A 3 5.51 26.68 18.90
C ASP A 3 4.62 25.46 18.60
N ASN A 4 3.91 24.93 19.61
CA ASN A 4 3.03 23.77 19.43
C ASN A 4 1.76 24.11 18.63
N HIS A 5 1.26 25.35 18.75
CA HIS A 5 0.12 25.81 17.94
C HIS A 5 0.52 26.01 16.48
N ILE A 6 1.74 26.49 16.23
CA ILE A 6 2.29 26.66 14.88
C ILE A 6 2.48 25.30 14.22
N LEU A 7 3.05 24.31 14.93
CA LEU A 7 3.25 22.96 14.42
C LEU A 7 1.92 22.26 14.08
N LYS A 8 0.92 22.33 14.98
CA LYS A 8 -0.42 21.76 14.74
C LYS A 8 -1.10 22.39 13.52
N ARG A 9 -0.99 23.71 13.36
CA ARG A 9 -1.56 24.43 12.22
C ARG A 9 -0.84 24.08 10.91
N ALA A 10 0.49 23.95 10.94
CA ALA A 10 1.28 23.54 9.78
C ALA A 10 0.93 22.13 9.31
N VAL A 11 0.82 21.15 10.23
CA VAL A 11 0.39 19.78 9.89
C VAL A 11 -1.01 19.77 9.29
N HIS A 12 -1.96 20.52 9.86
CA HIS A 12 -3.32 20.58 9.33
C HIS A 12 -3.38 21.20 7.91
N ILE A 13 -2.52 22.16 7.61
CA ILE A 13 -2.46 22.80 6.27
C ILE A 13 -1.79 21.88 5.26
N SER A 14 -0.69 21.23 5.63
CA SER A 14 0.06 20.38 4.69
C SER A 14 -0.61 19.04 4.40
N LEU A 15 -1.48 18.58 5.30
CA LEU A 15 -2.27 17.36 5.12
C LEU A 15 -3.65 17.63 4.51
N ALA A 16 -4.11 18.88 4.41
CA ALA A 16 -5.40 19.18 3.78
C ALA A 16 -5.36 18.98 2.25
N PRO A 17 -6.38 18.36 1.63
CA PRO A 17 -6.48 18.31 0.17
C PRO A 17 -6.54 19.74 -0.40
N LYS A 18 -5.52 20.14 -1.17
CA LYS A 18 -5.61 21.35 -1.99
C LYS A 18 -6.47 21.03 -3.21
N ALA A 19 -7.75 21.36 -3.16
CA ALA A 19 -8.59 21.38 -4.35
C ALA A 19 -8.01 22.38 -5.35
N PHE A 20 -7.38 21.91 -6.42
CA PHE A 20 -6.95 22.73 -7.54
C PHE A 20 -7.77 22.45 -8.80
N GLN A 21 -8.19 23.56 -9.40
CA GLN A 21 -8.88 23.83 -10.67
C GLN A 21 -9.02 22.68 -11.67
N TYR A 22 -10.18 22.01 -11.65
CA TYR A 22 -10.72 21.21 -12.75
C TYR A 22 -11.85 21.93 -13.53
N ASP A 23 -11.99 23.25 -13.35
CA ASP A 23 -13.16 24.00 -13.82
C ASP A 23 -13.17 24.35 -15.32
N ARG A 24 -12.10 24.02 -16.08
CA ARG A 24 -11.99 24.43 -17.49
C ARG A 24 -12.35 23.36 -18.53
N VAL A 25 -12.46 22.09 -18.15
CA VAL A 25 -12.75 20.99 -19.10
C VAL A 25 -14.19 20.47 -18.99
N MET A 26 -14.88 20.71 -17.86
CA MET A 26 -16.29 20.31 -17.68
C MET A 26 -17.31 21.28 -18.31
N GLN A 27 -16.92 22.50 -18.70
CA GLN A 27 -17.86 23.50 -19.23
C GLN A 27 -18.33 23.27 -20.67
N THR A 28 -17.77 22.30 -21.40
CA THR A 28 -18.21 21.99 -22.78
C THR A 28 -19.14 20.78 -22.89
N ARG A 29 -19.51 20.09 -21.80
CA ARG A 29 -20.33 18.86 -21.89
C ARG A 29 -21.67 18.84 -21.15
N THR A 30 -22.07 19.92 -20.50
CA THR A 30 -23.39 20.02 -19.83
C THR A 30 -24.17 21.26 -20.24
N ALA A 31 -24.43 21.40 -21.54
CA ALA A 31 -25.41 22.35 -22.07
C ALA A 31 -26.53 21.63 -22.82
N ARG A 32 -27.32 20.82 -22.11
CA ARG A 32 -28.70 20.44 -22.49
C ARG A 32 -29.40 19.69 -21.35
N ARG A 33 -29.92 20.43 -20.38
CA ARG A 33 -31.20 20.15 -19.70
C ARG A 33 -31.61 21.38 -18.88
N LYS A 34 -32.74 21.97 -19.29
CA LYS A 34 -33.42 23.03 -18.55
C LYS A 34 -34.03 22.41 -17.29
N ASN A 35 -33.71 22.96 -16.12
CA ASN A 35 -34.70 23.37 -15.10
C ASN A 35 -34.01 24.10 -13.94
N SER A 36 -34.74 25.08 -13.43
CA SER A 36 -34.38 26.19 -12.56
C SER A 36 -33.95 25.83 -11.14
N ALA A 37 -32.75 26.29 -10.74
CA ALA A 37 -32.42 26.83 -9.42
C ALA A 37 -31.07 27.57 -9.52
N TYR A 38 -31.04 28.89 -9.31
CA TYR A 38 -29.80 29.68 -9.34
C TYR A 38 -29.00 29.46 -8.04
N PRO A 39 -27.68 29.21 -8.09
CA PRO A 39 -26.84 29.27 -6.89
C PRO A 39 -26.35 30.70 -6.60
N CYS A 40 -26.36 31.07 -5.30
CA CYS A 40 -25.81 32.31 -4.71
C CYS A 40 -24.40 32.60 -5.24
N THR A 41 -24.17 33.74 -5.89
CA THR A 41 -22.86 34.18 -6.44
C THR A 41 -21.86 34.68 -5.40
N CYS A 42 -22.07 34.30 -4.14
CA CYS A 42 -21.49 34.85 -2.93
C CYS A 42 -20.01 34.41 -2.72
N TRP A 43 -19.55 33.45 -3.51
CA TRP A 43 -18.19 32.91 -3.48
C TRP A 43 -17.19 33.63 -4.41
N ARG A 44 -17.63 34.57 -5.26
CA ARG A 44 -16.78 35.15 -6.32
C ARG A 44 -15.80 36.25 -5.88
N TYR A 45 -15.76 36.63 -4.61
CA TYR A 45 -14.95 37.76 -4.14
C TYR A 45 -14.17 37.48 -2.84
N ALA A 46 -13.72 36.25 -2.63
CA ALA A 46 -12.75 35.94 -1.58
C ALA A 46 -11.36 36.50 -1.93
N GLY A 47 -11.11 37.78 -1.63
CA GLY A 47 -9.77 38.37 -1.76
C GLY A 47 -9.65 39.90 -1.92
N GLN A 48 -10.70 40.69 -1.68
CA GLN A 48 -10.64 42.16 -1.87
C GLN A 48 -10.80 42.94 -0.54
N PRO A 49 -10.23 44.16 -0.41
CA PRO A 49 -9.99 44.82 0.89
C PRO A 49 -11.19 45.56 1.51
N TRP A 50 -12.35 45.59 0.87
CA TRP A 50 -13.50 46.43 1.28
C TRP A 50 -14.58 45.60 1.99
N ARG A 51 -14.34 45.16 3.23
CA ARG A 51 -15.21 44.17 3.91
C ARG A 51 -16.28 44.72 4.87
N ASP A 52 -16.28 46.00 5.22
CA ASP A 52 -17.09 46.46 6.37
C ASP A 52 -18.42 47.18 6.04
N ARG A 53 -18.88 47.21 4.78
CA ARG A 53 -20.16 47.91 4.44
C ARG A 53 -21.31 47.08 3.90
N TYR A 54 -21.14 45.77 3.63
CA TYR A 54 -22.17 45.00 2.91
C TYR A 54 -22.75 43.78 3.66
N TRP A 55 -22.48 43.63 4.96
CA TRP A 55 -23.00 42.49 5.74
C TRP A 55 -24.41 42.67 6.32
N SER A 56 -25.06 43.83 6.16
CA SER A 56 -26.36 44.09 6.81
C SER A 56 -27.61 43.57 6.07
N HIS A 57 -27.49 43.03 4.84
CA HIS A 57 -28.67 42.75 4.01
C HIS A 57 -28.79 41.34 3.42
N CYS A 58 -27.92 40.38 3.80
CA CYS A 58 -28.07 38.99 3.36
C CYS A 58 -28.66 38.09 4.46
N ARG A 59 -29.96 37.79 4.37
CA ARG A 59 -30.69 36.93 5.34
C ARG A 59 -30.32 35.44 5.26
N CYS A 60 -29.52 35.02 4.29
CA CYS A 60 -29.23 33.60 4.06
C CYS A 60 -28.03 33.05 4.84
N CYS A 61 -27.23 33.89 5.52
CA CYS A 61 -25.96 33.48 6.14
C CYS A 61 -25.72 34.00 7.58
N ALA A 62 -26.74 34.45 8.30
CA ALA A 62 -26.56 34.87 9.69
C ALA A 62 -26.44 33.63 10.61
N PRO A 63 -25.35 33.45 11.39
CA PRO A 63 -25.31 32.43 12.43
C PRO A 63 -26.15 32.92 13.61
N LYS A 64 -27.14 32.11 14.02
CA LYS A 64 -27.68 32.20 15.37
C LYS A 64 -26.71 31.51 16.33
N ASP A 65 -26.54 32.14 17.48
CA ASP A 65 -25.92 31.67 18.72
C ASP A 65 -24.40 31.95 18.91
N VAL A 66 -24.18 32.84 19.87
CA VAL A 66 -22.90 33.25 20.46
C VAL A 66 -22.52 32.21 21.53
N TYR A 67 -21.38 31.53 21.37
CA TYR A 67 -20.79 30.69 22.43
C TYR A 67 -19.60 31.37 23.09
N THR A 68 -19.71 31.60 24.39
CA THR A 68 -18.64 32.08 25.29
C THR A 68 -17.56 31.00 25.54
N SER A 69 -16.32 31.44 25.77
CA SER A 69 -15.06 30.69 25.68
C SER A 69 -14.80 29.54 26.69
N ASN A 70 -15.81 29.04 27.40
CA ASN A 70 -15.64 27.98 28.41
C ASN A 70 -16.24 26.61 28.02
N SER A 71 -16.82 26.46 26.83
CA SER A 71 -17.42 25.18 26.38
C SER A 71 -16.46 24.25 25.62
N LEU A 72 -15.25 24.69 25.27
CA LEU A 72 -14.32 23.95 24.40
C LEU A 72 -13.56 22.79 25.08
N LYS A 73 -13.86 22.47 26.35
CA LYS A 73 -13.20 21.38 27.09
C LYS A 73 -14.03 20.11 27.28
N ARG A 74 -15.31 20.04 26.85
CA ARG A 74 -16.15 18.86 27.16
C ARG A 74 -17.01 18.27 26.03
N THR A 75 -16.83 18.67 24.78
CA THR A 75 -17.59 18.08 23.67
C THR A 75 -16.68 17.51 22.60
N ILE A 76 -15.78 16.61 23.01
CA ILE A 76 -15.24 15.59 22.11
C ILE A 76 -15.71 14.28 22.71
N LEU A 77 -16.90 13.81 22.30
CA LEU A 77 -17.26 12.39 22.27
C LEU A 77 -18.69 12.19 21.73
N LYS A 78 -18.78 11.22 20.81
CA LYS A 78 -19.95 10.44 20.38
C LYS A 78 -20.81 11.00 19.23
N ARG A 79 -20.31 10.85 18.01
CA ARG A 79 -21.12 10.26 16.94
C ARG A 79 -20.63 8.83 16.68
N PRO A 80 -21.52 7.82 16.63
CA PRO A 80 -21.15 6.51 16.12
C PRO A 80 -20.97 6.64 14.60
N GLY A 81 -19.75 6.45 14.10
CA GLY A 81 -19.42 6.53 12.67
C GLY A 81 -18.40 7.60 12.27
N ASP A 82 -17.90 8.44 13.19
CA ASP A 82 -16.78 9.34 12.88
C ASP A 82 -15.48 8.52 12.86
N TYR A 83 -15.11 8.01 11.70
CA TYR A 83 -13.79 7.42 11.46
C TYR A 83 -12.72 8.41 11.95
N CYS A 84 -11.88 7.98 12.91
CA CYS A 84 -10.69 8.73 13.29
C CYS A 84 -9.73 8.78 12.11
N THR A 85 -9.94 9.75 11.22
CA THR A 85 -9.02 9.99 10.11
C THR A 85 -7.67 10.41 10.66
N TRP A 86 -6.61 10.02 9.95
CA TRP A 86 -5.22 10.43 10.25
C TRP A 86 -5.11 11.96 10.44
N TYR A 87 -5.94 12.73 9.74
CA TYR A 87 -6.03 14.19 9.80
C TYR A 87 -6.48 14.74 11.16
N ALA A 88 -7.34 14.04 11.90
CA ALA A 88 -7.72 14.41 13.25
C ALA A 88 -6.79 13.78 14.29
N PHE A 89 -6.31 12.56 14.02
CA PHE A 89 -5.51 11.77 14.96
C PHE A 89 -4.09 12.29 15.14
N ILE A 90 -3.34 12.57 14.05
CA ILE A 90 -1.95 13.04 14.15
C ILE A 90 -1.88 14.35 14.96
N PRO A 91 -2.63 15.43 14.63
CA PRO A 91 -2.49 16.71 15.33
C PRO A 91 -2.86 16.64 16.82
N ALA A 92 -3.76 15.73 17.20
CA ALA A 92 -4.11 15.49 18.59
C ALA A 92 -2.96 14.86 19.38
N ARG A 93 -2.07 14.12 18.71
CA ARG A 93 -0.91 13.44 19.31
C ARG A 93 0.40 14.25 19.24
N LEU A 94 0.44 15.32 18.45
CA LEU A 94 1.56 16.26 18.49
C LEU A 94 1.66 16.91 19.88
N SER A 95 2.89 17.12 20.32
CA SER A 95 3.29 17.55 21.67
C SER A 95 3.22 16.48 22.76
N CYS A 96 2.77 15.26 22.45
CA CYS A 96 2.79 14.15 23.41
C CYS A 96 4.16 13.45 23.46
N SER A 97 4.95 13.52 22.39
CA SER A 97 6.30 12.95 22.31
C SER A 97 7.20 13.81 21.44
N SER A 98 8.44 14.03 21.91
CA SER A 98 9.47 14.73 21.13
C SER A 98 9.80 13.99 19.84
N THR A 99 9.72 12.66 19.83
CA THR A 99 9.91 11.82 18.65
C THR A 99 8.83 12.11 17.61
N SER A 100 7.54 12.09 17.98
CA SER A 100 6.43 12.38 17.06
C SER A 100 6.50 13.81 16.50
N ASP A 101 6.89 14.79 17.32
CA ASP A 101 7.04 16.17 16.86
C ASP A 101 8.19 16.33 15.88
N THR A 102 9.28 15.57 16.08
CA THR A 102 10.44 15.59 15.19
C THR A 102 10.12 14.93 13.84
N VAL A 103 9.40 13.81 13.82
CA VAL A 103 8.92 13.21 12.56
C VAL A 103 7.94 14.13 11.84
N ALA A 104 7.01 14.76 12.57
CA ALA A 104 6.08 15.72 11.97
C ALA A 104 6.83 16.86 11.26
N LYS A 105 7.87 17.41 11.91
CA LYS A 105 8.74 18.43 11.29
C LYS A 105 9.40 17.90 10.02
N ALA A 106 9.92 16.67 10.02
CA ALA A 106 10.52 16.04 8.86
C ALA A 106 9.53 15.95 7.68
N ILE A 107 8.29 15.50 7.94
CA ILE A 107 7.24 15.40 6.92
C ILE A 107 6.89 16.78 6.35
N ILE A 108 6.68 17.77 7.22
CA ILE A 108 6.33 19.13 6.79
C ILE A 108 7.43 19.72 5.91
N THR A 109 8.69 19.61 6.31
CA THR A 109 9.80 20.15 5.51
C THR A 109 10.02 19.37 4.21
N ALA A 110 9.82 18.04 4.22
CA ALA A 110 9.85 17.23 3.01
C ALA A 110 8.76 17.64 2.00
N GLN A 111 7.53 17.88 2.48
CA GLN A 111 6.44 18.37 1.62
C GLN A 111 6.73 19.79 1.10
N GLN A 112 7.25 20.68 1.94
CA GLN A 112 7.64 22.03 1.50
C GLN A 112 8.72 21.96 0.43
N TYR A 113 9.74 21.12 0.60
CA TYR A 113 10.74 20.86 -0.43
C TYR A 113 10.12 20.31 -1.72
N HIS A 114 9.18 19.36 -1.63
CA HIS A 114 8.52 18.82 -2.82
C HIS A 114 7.85 19.91 -3.68
N PHE A 115 7.27 20.94 -3.03
CA PHE A 115 6.65 22.07 -3.73
C PHE A 115 7.64 23.17 -4.14
N SER A 116 8.62 23.51 -3.32
CA SER A 116 9.54 24.64 -3.58
C SER A 116 10.80 24.24 -4.34
N ARG A 117 11.18 22.96 -4.30
CA ARG A 117 12.45 22.40 -4.76
C ARG A 117 13.69 23.04 -4.11
N ASP A 118 13.53 23.60 -2.91
CA ASP A 118 14.63 24.20 -2.15
C ASP A 118 15.50 23.13 -1.45
N LEU A 119 16.75 23.01 -1.90
CA LEU A 119 17.73 22.06 -1.37
C LEU A 119 18.04 22.25 0.13
N ALA A 120 17.85 23.45 0.68
CA ALA A 120 18.02 23.69 2.11
C ALA A 120 16.94 22.96 2.92
N LEU A 121 15.68 23.05 2.48
CA LEU A 121 14.54 22.33 3.08
C LEU A 121 14.72 20.81 2.96
N ARG A 122 15.28 20.34 1.84
CA ARG A 122 15.64 18.92 1.67
C ARG A 122 16.60 18.47 2.76
N LYS A 123 17.76 19.13 2.90
CA LYS A 123 18.76 18.81 3.94
C LYS A 123 18.15 18.86 5.34
N GLN A 124 17.33 19.87 5.61
CA GLN A 124 16.65 20.02 6.90
C GLN A 124 15.68 18.86 7.18
N SER A 125 14.91 18.41 6.19
CA SER A 125 13.99 17.29 6.31
C SER A 125 14.71 15.98 6.66
N ILE A 126 15.86 15.72 6.03
CA ILE A 126 16.71 14.57 6.30
C ILE A 126 17.30 14.64 7.72
N CYS A 127 17.78 15.81 8.14
CA CYS A 127 18.27 16.01 9.51
C CYS A 127 17.18 15.73 10.56
N HIS A 128 15.95 16.20 10.32
CA HIS A 128 14.82 15.91 11.21
C HIS A 128 14.47 14.42 11.22
N GLN A 129 14.47 13.75 10.06
CA GLN A 129 14.26 12.30 9.99
C GLN A 129 15.34 11.54 10.78
N ALA A 130 16.62 11.80 10.54
CA ALA A 130 17.72 11.13 11.22
C ALA A 130 17.66 11.34 12.74
N HIS A 131 17.31 12.56 13.18
CA HIS A 131 17.11 12.85 14.59
C HIS A 131 15.92 12.07 15.17
N ALA A 132 14.78 12.03 14.46
CA ALA A 132 13.61 11.26 14.90
C ALA A 132 13.90 9.76 15.00
N VAL A 133 14.63 9.19 14.04
CA VAL A 133 15.07 7.78 14.08
C VAL A 133 15.97 7.53 15.29
N SER A 134 16.87 8.47 15.60
CA SER A 134 17.75 8.36 16.77
C SER A 134 16.96 8.39 18.08
N LEU A 135 15.97 9.28 18.19
CA LEU A 135 15.04 9.33 19.34
C LEU A 135 14.20 8.05 19.44
N LEU A 136 13.71 7.52 18.32
CA LEU A 136 12.97 6.26 18.27
C LEU A 136 13.84 5.08 18.75
N ARG A 137 15.12 5.01 18.38
CA ARG A 137 16.06 3.96 18.86
C ARG A 137 16.28 3.97 20.37
N ILE A 138 16.14 5.14 20.99
CA ILE A 138 16.29 5.32 22.44
C ILE A 138 14.97 4.96 23.15
N SER A 139 13.84 5.27 22.54
CA SER A 139 12.49 5.17 23.14
C SER A 139 11.63 4.02 22.59
N LEU A 140 12.23 3.03 21.93
CA LEU A 140 11.52 1.94 21.28
C LEU A 140 10.76 1.07 22.31
N ASP A 141 9.43 1.14 22.27
CA ASP A 141 8.52 0.34 23.09
C ASP A 141 7.33 -0.18 22.25
N VAL A 142 6.42 -0.93 22.86
CA VAL A 142 5.21 -1.47 22.19
C VAL A 142 4.02 -0.50 22.29
N SER A 143 4.27 0.81 22.48
CA SER A 143 3.19 1.79 22.65
C SER A 143 2.58 2.23 21.33
N ASN A 144 1.33 2.69 21.39
CA ASN A 144 0.65 3.34 20.25
C ASN A 144 1.40 4.58 19.75
N ALA A 145 2.20 5.24 20.60
CA ALA A 145 3.02 6.38 20.20
C ALA A 145 4.18 5.93 19.29
N THR A 146 4.82 4.80 19.63
CA THR A 146 5.86 4.19 18.79
C THR A 146 5.32 3.76 17.43
N LEU A 147 4.15 3.09 17.39
CA LEU A 147 3.51 2.72 16.13
C LEU A 147 3.16 3.93 15.26
N LEU A 148 2.64 5.00 15.88
CA LEU A 148 2.36 6.25 15.18
C LEU A 148 3.63 6.87 14.59
N VAL A 149 4.71 6.93 15.37
CA VAL A 149 6.02 7.45 14.90
C VAL A 149 6.55 6.63 13.73
N VAL A 150 6.48 5.30 13.78
CA VAL A 150 6.90 4.41 12.69
C VAL A 150 6.09 4.69 11.43
N ALA A 151 4.77 4.73 11.53
CA ALA A 151 3.91 5.02 10.38
C ALA A 151 4.16 6.41 9.78
N MET A 152 4.43 7.43 10.62
CA MET A 152 4.81 8.76 10.15
C MET A 152 6.19 8.76 9.47
N LEU A 153 7.15 7.96 9.93
CA LEU A 153 8.44 7.81 9.27
C LEU A 153 8.31 7.11 7.91
N THR A 154 7.41 6.12 7.80
CA THR A 154 7.06 5.51 6.52
C THR A 154 6.45 6.53 5.56
N LEU A 155 5.53 7.39 6.03
CA LEU A 155 4.99 8.48 5.22
C LEU A 155 6.06 9.50 4.79
N PHE A 156 7.03 9.81 5.66
CA PHE A 156 8.15 10.66 5.27
C PHE A 156 8.92 10.06 4.08
N GLU A 157 9.24 8.77 4.15
CA GLU A 157 9.99 8.09 3.09
C GLU A 157 9.20 8.01 1.80
N GLU A 158 7.88 7.87 1.89
CA GLU A 158 6.99 7.96 0.75
C GLU A 158 7.10 9.30 0.03
N ILE A 159 7.03 10.40 0.79
CA ILE A 159 7.15 11.76 0.26
C ILE A 159 8.55 11.99 -0.32
N ALA A 160 9.57 11.41 0.32
CA ALA A 160 10.97 11.54 -0.09
C ALA A 160 11.38 10.55 -1.18
N ARG A 161 10.50 9.64 -1.62
CA ARG A 161 10.83 8.57 -2.59
C ARG A 161 11.36 9.10 -3.92
N SER A 162 10.94 10.30 -4.33
CA SER A 162 11.43 10.92 -5.56
C SER A 162 12.89 11.39 -5.49
N ASP A 163 13.50 11.42 -4.30
CA ASP A 163 14.90 11.78 -4.10
C ASP A 163 15.75 10.51 -3.92
N GLU A 164 16.76 10.32 -4.78
CA GLU A 164 17.63 9.13 -4.83
C GLU A 164 18.39 8.79 -3.52
N LEU A 165 18.41 9.66 -2.50
CA LEU A 165 19.29 9.57 -1.33
C LEU A 165 18.59 9.30 0.02
N THR A 166 17.26 9.15 0.04
CA THR A 166 16.47 9.02 1.28
C THR A 166 15.81 7.65 1.40
N TRP A 167 16.62 6.59 1.57
CA TRP A 167 16.11 5.21 1.61
C TRP A 167 16.29 4.56 2.99
N PHE A 168 15.15 4.33 3.68
CA PHE A 168 14.91 3.38 4.78
C PHE A 168 15.76 3.38 6.08
N PRO A 169 16.30 4.50 6.60
CA PRO A 169 17.08 4.49 7.85
C PRO A 169 16.27 4.06 9.09
N HIS A 170 14.94 4.26 9.11
CA HIS A 170 14.11 3.89 10.25
C HIS A 170 13.79 2.39 10.34
N GLN A 171 13.75 1.68 9.21
CA GLN A 171 13.58 0.23 9.20
C GLN A 171 14.80 -0.47 9.82
N HIS A 172 16.02 0.00 9.52
CA HIS A 172 17.25 -0.47 10.17
C HIS A 172 17.24 -0.24 11.69
N ALA A 173 16.69 0.89 12.12
CA ALA A 173 16.59 1.23 13.54
C ALA A 173 15.67 0.29 14.34
N CYS A 174 14.56 -0.13 13.74
CA CYS A 174 13.62 -1.05 14.38
C CYS A 174 14.20 -2.47 14.49
N ARG A 175 15.01 -2.88 13.51
CA ARG A 175 15.65 -4.21 13.48
C ARG A 175 16.78 -4.39 14.50
N SER A 176 17.53 -3.34 14.84
CA SER A 176 18.70 -3.47 15.72
C SER A 176 18.39 -3.71 17.21
N LYS A 177 17.14 -3.56 17.66
CA LYS A 177 16.76 -3.65 19.09
C LYS A 177 15.48 -4.41 19.41
N SER A 178 14.65 -4.78 18.44
CA SER A 178 13.37 -5.46 18.73
C SER A 178 13.56 -6.93 19.08
N LYS A 179 13.02 -7.36 20.24
CA LYS A 179 12.81 -8.77 20.60
C LYS A 179 11.37 -9.24 20.34
N THR A 180 10.50 -8.41 19.76
CA THR A 180 9.05 -8.68 19.67
C THR A 180 8.57 -8.77 18.22
N GLN A 181 7.75 -9.81 17.96
CA GLN A 181 7.19 -10.19 16.66
C GLN A 181 6.42 -9.06 15.95
N LEU A 182 5.66 -8.24 16.70
CA LEU A 182 4.80 -7.19 16.12
C LEU A 182 5.59 -6.08 15.38
N THR A 183 6.73 -5.67 15.95
CA THR A 183 7.61 -4.64 15.39
C THR A 183 8.43 -5.17 14.21
N HIS A 184 8.71 -6.49 14.23
CA HIS A 184 9.32 -7.20 13.11
C HIS A 184 8.35 -7.27 11.92
N ASP A 185 7.09 -7.66 12.16
CA ASP A 185 6.09 -7.83 11.10
C ASP A 185 5.69 -6.50 10.45
N ALA A 186 5.67 -5.39 11.20
CA ALA A 186 5.49 -4.04 10.65
C ALA A 186 6.68 -3.56 9.80
N SER A 187 7.91 -4.03 10.07
CA SER A 187 9.12 -3.68 9.30
C SER A 187 9.32 -4.54 8.05
N VAL A 188 8.64 -5.68 7.93
CA VAL A 188 8.79 -6.63 6.82
C VAL A 188 7.74 -6.40 5.70
N ARG A 189 6.62 -5.73 6.00
CA ARG A 189 5.47 -5.58 5.07
C ARG A 189 5.39 -4.26 4.30
N GLY A 190 6.50 -3.51 4.18
CA GLY A 190 6.57 -2.34 3.29
C GLY A 190 6.77 -2.77 1.82
N PRO A 191 5.99 -2.24 0.85
CA PRO A 191 6.15 -2.56 -0.56
C PRO A 191 7.33 -1.78 -1.14
N SER A 192 8.57 -2.22 -0.86
CA SER A 192 9.80 -1.85 -1.56
C SER A 192 10.96 -2.67 -0.99
N PHE A 193 11.15 -3.90 -1.46
CA PHE A 193 12.42 -4.64 -1.34
C PHE A 193 13.45 -4.07 -2.33
N GLY A 194 13.66 -2.75 -2.30
CA GLY A 194 14.66 -2.01 -3.06
C GLY A 194 15.73 -1.47 -2.13
N PHE A 195 16.55 -2.35 -1.54
CA PHE A 195 17.77 -1.92 -0.88
C PHE A 195 18.86 -1.81 -1.95
N ALA A 196 19.29 -0.59 -2.28
CA ALA A 196 20.67 -0.42 -2.72
C ALA A 196 21.52 -0.48 -1.44
N CYS A 197 22.17 -1.61 -1.18
CA CYS A 197 23.31 -1.59 -0.28
C CYS A 197 24.30 -0.57 -0.84
N LEU A 198 24.91 0.27 0.00
CA LEU A 198 26.10 1.02 -0.39
C LEU A 198 27.08 0.04 -1.02
N GLU A 199 27.56 0.36 -2.21
CA GLU A 199 28.59 -0.42 -2.92
C GLU A 199 29.71 -0.79 -1.94
N GLY A 200 30.00 -2.10 -1.83
CA GLY A 200 30.98 -2.64 -0.88
C GLY A 200 30.50 -2.92 0.56
N THR A 201 29.23 -2.70 0.91
CA THR A 201 28.70 -3.01 2.25
C THR A 201 27.79 -4.24 2.25
N ALA A 202 28.22 -5.32 2.91
CA ALA A 202 27.41 -6.53 3.05
C ALA A 202 26.10 -6.24 3.79
N SER A 203 24.98 -6.73 3.25
CA SER A 203 23.66 -6.65 3.88
C SER A 203 23.69 -7.31 5.27
N PRO A 204 22.96 -6.80 6.27
CA PRO A 204 22.79 -7.51 7.55
C PRO A 204 22.15 -8.89 7.42
N LEU A 205 21.53 -9.18 6.27
CA LEU A 205 20.97 -10.48 5.88
C LEU A 205 21.99 -11.37 5.13
N GLU A 206 23.22 -10.90 4.93
CA GLU A 206 24.36 -11.60 4.30
C GLU A 206 25.35 -12.17 5.32
N ASP A 207 25.02 -12.11 6.61
CA ASP A 207 25.73 -12.89 7.62
C ASP A 207 25.55 -14.38 7.30
N GLU A 208 26.66 -15.13 7.34
CA GLU A 208 26.71 -16.56 7.03
C GLU A 208 25.67 -17.35 7.86
N LYS A 209 25.32 -16.86 9.07
CA LYS A 209 24.25 -17.44 9.89
C LYS A 209 22.85 -17.36 9.27
N TRP A 210 22.55 -16.31 8.48
CA TRP A 210 21.25 -16.13 7.80
C TRP A 210 21.20 -16.87 6.47
N LEU A 211 22.35 -17.05 5.83
CA LEU A 211 22.47 -17.83 4.59
C LEU A 211 22.55 -19.34 4.86
N ALA A 212 23.10 -19.74 6.02
CA ALA A 212 23.11 -21.12 6.52
C ALA A 212 21.79 -21.53 7.18
N LEU A 213 20.92 -20.56 7.50
CA LEU A 213 19.51 -20.82 7.76
C LEU A 213 18.85 -21.18 6.42
N GLU A 214 19.07 -22.41 5.95
CA GLU A 214 18.06 -23.04 5.11
C GLU A 214 16.75 -22.96 5.90
N PRO A 215 15.64 -22.48 5.32
CA PRO A 215 14.33 -22.65 5.90
C PRO A 215 13.94 -24.13 5.74
N SER A 216 14.73 -25.02 6.30
CA SER A 216 14.22 -26.31 6.71
C SER A 216 13.47 -26.01 7.99
N PRO A 217 12.13 -26.14 8.03
CA PRO A 217 11.43 -26.33 9.29
C PRO A 217 11.87 -27.71 9.81
N SER A 218 13.12 -27.79 10.29
CA SER A 218 13.72 -28.98 10.86
C SER A 218 12.96 -29.38 12.13
N ASP A 219 12.30 -28.41 12.76
CA ASP A 219 11.38 -28.65 13.86
C ASP A 219 9.94 -28.74 13.33
N PRO A 220 9.30 -29.93 13.40
CA PRO A 220 7.87 -30.10 13.10
C PRO A 220 6.95 -29.11 13.83
N ARG A 221 7.35 -28.60 14.99
CA ARG A 221 6.58 -27.62 15.77
C ARG A 221 6.53 -26.25 15.12
N GLU A 222 7.62 -25.84 14.45
CA GLU A 222 7.63 -24.57 13.71
C GLU A 222 6.70 -24.66 12.50
N LEU A 223 6.68 -25.81 11.83
CA LEU A 223 5.81 -26.08 10.70
C LEU A 223 4.33 -26.08 11.09
N GLU A 224 3.99 -26.66 12.24
CA GLU A 224 2.65 -26.60 12.84
C GLU A 224 2.25 -25.16 13.19
N SER A 225 3.16 -24.39 13.79
CA SER A 225 2.94 -22.97 14.10
C SER A 225 2.70 -22.13 12.84
N LEU A 226 3.47 -22.36 11.76
CA LEU A 226 3.29 -21.71 10.47
C LEU A 226 1.95 -22.07 9.84
N THR A 227 1.55 -23.33 9.92
CA THR A 227 0.25 -23.83 9.48
C THR A 227 -0.90 -23.10 10.17
N VAL A 228 -0.88 -23.03 11.50
CA VAL A 228 -1.91 -22.32 12.29
C VAL A 228 -1.95 -20.84 11.92
N ARG A 229 -0.80 -20.19 11.73
CA ARG A 229 -0.76 -18.77 11.33
C ARG A 229 -1.27 -18.55 9.92
N ALA A 230 -0.93 -19.44 8.98
CA ALA A 230 -1.43 -19.37 7.61
C ALA A 230 -2.95 -19.49 7.58
N GLN A 231 -3.52 -20.42 8.34
CA GLN A 231 -4.96 -20.54 8.53
C GLN A 231 -5.57 -19.24 9.11
N GLN A 232 -4.99 -18.69 10.18
CA GLN A 232 -5.48 -17.44 10.77
C GLN A 232 -5.50 -16.29 9.77
N VAL A 233 -4.47 -16.15 8.93
CA VAL A 233 -4.45 -15.13 7.88
C VAL A 233 -5.46 -15.47 6.78
N TYR A 234 -5.59 -16.74 6.40
CA TYR A 234 -6.61 -17.17 5.45
C TYR A 234 -8.03 -16.88 5.95
N ASP A 235 -8.30 -17.00 7.24
CA ASP A 235 -9.64 -16.78 7.82
C ASP A 235 -10.00 -15.30 7.99
N THR A 236 -9.06 -14.37 7.75
CA THR A 236 -9.33 -12.92 7.84
C THR A 236 -10.18 -12.37 6.69
N VAL A 237 -10.89 -13.22 5.95
CA VAL A 237 -11.80 -12.79 4.87
C VAL A 237 -12.98 -12.04 5.46
N ASP A 238 -13.10 -10.78 5.07
CA ASP A 238 -14.31 -10.00 5.29
C ASP A 238 -15.18 -10.04 4.02
N VAL A 239 -16.04 -11.05 3.95
CA VAL A 239 -16.95 -11.28 2.82
C VAL A 239 -17.96 -10.13 2.67
N GLU A 240 -18.40 -9.53 3.79
CA GLU A 240 -19.37 -8.42 3.76
C GLU A 240 -18.74 -7.14 3.20
N SER A 241 -17.50 -6.85 3.59
CA SER A 241 -16.74 -5.73 3.03
C SER A 241 -16.45 -5.92 1.55
N GLU A 242 -16.08 -7.13 1.11
CA GLU A 242 -15.89 -7.42 -0.32
C GLU A 242 -17.20 -7.23 -1.10
N ASN A 243 -18.33 -7.75 -0.58
CA ASN A 243 -19.63 -7.60 -1.24
C ASN A 243 -20.05 -6.13 -1.34
N THR A 244 -19.86 -5.35 -0.27
CA THR A 244 -20.16 -3.92 -0.26
C THR A 244 -19.33 -3.19 -1.32
N LEU A 245 -18.03 -3.48 -1.35
CA LEU A 245 -17.12 -2.94 -2.35
C LEU A 245 -17.58 -3.29 -3.78
N LEU A 246 -17.96 -4.54 -4.05
CA LEU A 246 -18.43 -5.00 -5.36
C LEU A 246 -19.77 -4.36 -5.77
N HIS A 247 -20.67 -4.08 -4.83
CA HIS A 247 -21.94 -3.41 -5.12
C HIS A 247 -21.76 -1.97 -5.60
N ASP A 248 -20.70 -1.31 -5.17
CA ASP A 248 -20.40 0.06 -5.56
C ASP A 248 -19.60 0.14 -6.89
N ILE A 249 -19.15 -0.99 -7.43
CA ILE A 249 -18.37 -1.07 -8.68
C ILE A 249 -19.31 -1.35 -9.85
N ARG A 250 -19.25 -0.51 -10.90
CA ARG A 250 -20.02 -0.73 -12.12
C ARG A 250 -19.25 -1.64 -13.07
N VAL A 251 -19.96 -2.51 -13.77
CA VAL A 251 -19.40 -3.32 -14.85
C VAL A 251 -19.78 -2.67 -16.17
N VAL A 252 -18.78 -2.29 -16.97
CA VAL A 252 -18.97 -1.65 -18.29
C VAL A 252 -18.23 -2.45 -19.35
N LYS A 253 -18.59 -2.26 -20.62
CA LYS A 253 -17.87 -2.89 -21.73
C LYS A 253 -16.44 -2.36 -21.82
N ALA A 254 -15.46 -3.24 -22.03
CA ALA A 254 -14.10 -2.82 -22.30
C ALA A 254 -14.05 -1.91 -23.55
N LEU A 255 -13.27 -0.85 -23.47
CA LEU A 255 -13.12 0.15 -24.54
C LEU A 255 -11.80 -0.05 -25.28
N HIS A 256 -10.76 -0.51 -24.59
CA HIS A 256 -9.44 -0.68 -25.18
C HIS A 256 -9.35 -2.04 -25.90
N PRO A 257 -8.89 -2.11 -27.16
CA PRO A 257 -8.80 -3.38 -27.90
C PRO A 257 -7.98 -4.46 -27.18
N ALA A 258 -6.84 -4.08 -26.59
CA ALA A 258 -6.03 -5.04 -25.82
C ALA A 258 -6.77 -5.61 -24.60
N ASP A 259 -7.65 -4.83 -23.97
CA ASP A 259 -8.41 -5.31 -22.81
C ASP A 259 -9.61 -6.15 -23.26
N LEU A 260 -10.24 -5.80 -24.40
CA LEU A 260 -11.34 -6.56 -25.03
C LEU A 260 -10.93 -7.99 -25.39
N ASP A 261 -9.67 -8.18 -25.79
CA ASP A 261 -9.14 -9.51 -26.09
C ASP A 261 -9.09 -10.40 -24.84
N LEU A 262 -8.89 -9.83 -23.66
CA LEU A 262 -8.84 -10.59 -22.41
C LEU A 262 -10.21 -10.67 -21.72
N ASN A 263 -10.90 -9.53 -21.59
CA ASN A 263 -12.16 -9.38 -20.90
C ASN A 263 -13.10 -8.48 -21.72
N THR A 264 -14.30 -8.99 -22.03
CA THR A 264 -15.32 -8.18 -22.71
C THR A 264 -15.86 -7.04 -21.84
N SER A 265 -15.72 -7.17 -20.53
CA SER A 265 -16.21 -6.24 -19.52
C SER A 265 -15.11 -5.87 -18.53
N VAL A 266 -15.15 -4.64 -18.03
CA VAL A 266 -14.18 -4.07 -17.08
C VAL A 266 -14.93 -3.37 -15.94
N PHE A 267 -14.22 -3.13 -14.85
CA PHE A 267 -14.73 -2.36 -13.72
C PHE A 267 -14.60 -0.85 -13.95
N ASP A 268 -15.72 -0.16 -13.79
CA ASP A 268 -15.85 1.29 -13.76
C ASP A 268 -16.09 1.74 -12.33
N TYR A 269 -15.08 2.39 -11.76
CA TYR A 269 -15.08 2.89 -10.40
C TYR A 269 -15.61 4.33 -10.37
N ALA A 270 -16.38 4.67 -9.34
CA ALA A 270 -16.86 6.05 -9.16
C ALA A 270 -15.73 7.00 -8.75
N PHE A 271 -14.78 6.48 -7.96
CA PHE A 271 -13.66 7.22 -7.43
C PHE A 271 -12.37 6.43 -7.56
N ILE A 272 -11.27 7.18 -7.61
CA ILE A 272 -9.90 6.69 -7.54
C ILE A 272 -9.78 5.78 -6.29
N ASP A 273 -9.97 6.29 -5.08
CA ASP A 273 -9.73 5.53 -3.83
C ASP A 273 -10.44 4.16 -3.78
N GLN A 274 -11.59 4.04 -4.44
CA GLN A 274 -12.36 2.79 -4.56
C GLN A 274 -11.60 1.73 -5.38
N ALA A 275 -11.00 2.12 -6.50
CA ALA A 275 -10.20 1.24 -7.34
C ALA A 275 -8.92 0.76 -6.62
N GLU A 276 -8.29 1.63 -5.83
CA GLU A 276 -7.08 1.31 -5.04
C GLU A 276 -7.44 0.31 -3.95
N THR A 277 -8.49 0.61 -3.20
CA THR A 277 -8.97 -0.23 -2.11
C THR A 277 -9.33 -1.63 -2.62
N ALA A 278 -10.06 -1.70 -3.74
CA ALA A 278 -10.44 -2.97 -4.35
C ALA A 278 -9.23 -3.77 -4.83
N THR A 279 -8.34 -3.14 -5.59
CA THR A 279 -7.16 -3.80 -6.13
C THR A 279 -6.23 -4.26 -5.02
N LEU A 280 -5.99 -3.42 -4.00
CA LEU A 280 -5.15 -3.76 -2.86
C LEU A 280 -5.72 -4.94 -2.08
N TYR A 281 -7.04 -4.96 -1.85
CA TYR A 281 -7.72 -6.09 -1.20
C TYR A 281 -7.50 -7.39 -2.00
N TRP A 282 -7.83 -7.41 -3.29
CA TRP A 282 -7.70 -8.63 -4.11
C TRP A 282 -6.25 -9.10 -4.23
N VAL A 283 -5.31 -8.18 -4.41
CA VAL A 283 -3.87 -8.51 -4.51
C VAL A 283 -3.34 -9.06 -3.18
N SER A 284 -3.71 -8.44 -2.05
CA SER A 284 -3.34 -8.95 -0.72
C SER A 284 -3.92 -10.34 -0.47
N ARG A 285 -5.13 -10.59 -0.97
CA ARG A 285 -5.77 -11.90 -0.89
C ARG A 285 -5.09 -12.94 -1.77
N ILE A 286 -4.76 -12.61 -3.03
CA ILE A 286 -3.96 -13.48 -3.92
C ILE A 286 -2.64 -13.84 -3.25
N HIS A 287 -1.95 -12.86 -2.67
CA HIS A 287 -0.70 -13.06 -1.95
C HIS A 287 -0.85 -14.04 -0.79
N THR A 288 -1.90 -13.86 0.02
CA THR A 288 -2.24 -14.78 1.13
C THR A 288 -2.50 -16.20 0.66
N LEU A 289 -3.30 -16.38 -0.41
CA LEU A 289 -3.61 -17.70 -0.97
C LEU A 289 -2.34 -18.42 -1.44
N ARG A 290 -1.39 -17.69 -2.02
CA ARG A 290 -0.12 -18.27 -2.47
C ARG A 290 0.82 -18.63 -1.34
N ILE A 291 0.88 -17.83 -0.28
CA ILE A 291 1.60 -18.20 0.94
C ILE A 291 1.03 -19.50 1.49
N CYS A 292 -0.30 -19.63 1.55
CA CYS A 292 -0.97 -20.83 1.99
C CYS A 292 -0.60 -22.05 1.13
N GLN A 293 -0.66 -21.93 -0.19
CA GLN A 293 -0.26 -22.99 -1.13
C GLN A 293 1.22 -23.38 -0.96
N ASN A 294 2.11 -22.41 -0.80
CA ASN A 294 3.55 -22.67 -0.60
C ASN A 294 3.80 -23.41 0.71
N ILE A 295 3.10 -23.05 1.80
CA ILE A 295 3.21 -23.75 3.09
C ILE A 295 2.68 -25.19 2.95
N ASP A 296 1.56 -25.40 2.26
CA ASP A 296 1.01 -26.74 2.00
C ASP A 296 1.96 -27.63 1.21
N GLN A 297 2.63 -27.06 0.20
CA GLN A 297 3.68 -27.76 -0.56
C GLN A 297 4.90 -28.10 0.32
N LEU A 298 5.35 -27.18 1.19
CA LEU A 298 6.47 -27.42 2.10
C LEU A 298 6.15 -28.53 3.12
N VAL A 299 4.95 -28.51 3.70
CA VAL A 299 4.50 -29.57 4.62
C VAL A 299 4.42 -30.92 3.92
N SER A 300 3.85 -30.95 2.72
CA SER A 300 3.75 -32.17 1.92
C SER A 300 5.12 -32.72 1.55
N ALA A 301 6.06 -31.87 1.17
CA ALA A 301 7.43 -32.26 0.86
C ALA A 301 8.16 -32.83 2.09
N GLY A 302 8.02 -32.19 3.26
CA GLY A 302 8.62 -32.67 4.52
C GLY A 302 8.05 -34.02 4.96
N ARG A 303 6.74 -34.23 4.84
CA ARG A 303 6.09 -35.52 5.16
C ARG A 303 6.55 -36.64 4.23
N ASN A 304 6.63 -36.38 2.93
CA ASN A 304 7.07 -37.38 1.94
C ASN A 304 8.52 -37.87 2.19
N GLN A 305 9.37 -37.03 2.77
CA GLN A 305 10.72 -37.44 3.20
C GLN A 305 10.69 -38.36 4.43
N SER A 306 9.76 -38.14 5.37
CA SER A 306 9.61 -38.97 6.57
C SER A 306 8.91 -40.32 6.30
N LEU A 307 8.00 -40.36 5.33
CA LEU A 307 7.12 -41.51 5.02
C LEU A 307 7.75 -42.58 4.13
N GLN A 308 9.02 -42.43 3.72
CA GLN A 308 9.78 -43.53 3.10
C GLN A 308 9.98 -44.75 4.04
N SER A 309 9.48 -44.69 5.28
CA SER A 309 9.55 -45.75 6.30
C SER A 309 8.31 -46.65 6.41
N GLY A 310 7.32 -46.54 5.52
CA GLY A 310 6.35 -47.61 5.26
C GLY A 310 5.08 -47.56 6.12
N THR A 311 4.05 -46.88 5.61
CA THR A 311 2.62 -47.20 5.80
C THR A 311 1.79 -46.29 4.89
N GLN A 312 0.78 -46.88 4.24
CA GLN A 312 0.02 -46.30 3.12
C GLN A 312 -1.22 -45.51 3.56
N ASP A 313 -1.48 -44.43 2.81
CA ASP A 313 -2.78 -43.95 2.32
C ASP A 313 -3.87 -43.48 3.31
N ASP A 314 -3.58 -42.45 4.10
CA ASP A 314 -4.63 -41.52 4.53
C ASP A 314 -4.47 -40.17 3.80
N PRO A 315 -5.48 -39.70 3.02
CA PRO A 315 -5.43 -38.41 2.35
C PRO A 315 -5.31 -37.33 3.39
N THR A 316 -4.14 -36.70 3.45
CA THR A 316 -3.84 -35.78 4.53
C THR A 316 -4.67 -34.51 4.35
N PRO A 317 -5.39 -34.07 5.40
CA PRO A 317 -6.20 -32.86 5.32
C PRO A 317 -5.30 -31.67 4.95
N SER A 318 -5.75 -30.86 3.98
CA SER A 318 -5.07 -29.62 3.64
C SER A 318 -5.00 -28.72 4.86
N ILE A 319 -3.85 -28.07 5.03
CA ILE A 319 -3.53 -27.15 6.13
C ILE A 319 -4.61 -26.11 6.36
N VAL A 320 -5.23 -25.64 5.27
CA VAL A 320 -6.11 -24.47 5.28
C VAL A 320 -7.60 -24.85 5.40
N GLY A 321 -7.91 -26.15 5.56
CA GLY A 321 -9.28 -26.66 5.46
C GLY A 321 -9.93 -26.47 4.08
N ALA A 322 -9.21 -25.84 3.14
CA ALA A 322 -9.61 -25.61 1.77
C ALA A 322 -8.86 -26.59 0.85
N THR A 323 -9.57 -27.18 -0.10
CA THR A 323 -8.95 -28.01 -1.13
C THR A 323 -8.08 -27.16 -2.06
N PRO A 324 -7.02 -27.74 -2.67
CA PRO A 324 -6.21 -27.03 -3.66
C PRO A 324 -7.03 -26.39 -4.79
N GLN A 325 -8.11 -27.07 -5.21
CA GLN A 325 -9.03 -26.58 -6.23
C GLN A 325 -9.84 -25.35 -5.77
N GLN A 326 -10.25 -25.30 -4.50
CA GLN A 326 -10.93 -24.13 -3.95
C GLN A 326 -10.00 -22.92 -3.91
N LEU A 327 -8.76 -23.10 -3.45
CA LEU A 327 -7.74 -22.04 -3.43
C LEU A 327 -7.46 -21.51 -4.84
N GLN A 328 -7.31 -22.42 -5.81
CA GLN A 328 -7.10 -22.06 -7.22
C GLN A 328 -8.29 -21.31 -7.83
N THR A 329 -9.51 -21.74 -7.53
CA THR A 329 -10.75 -21.09 -8.01
C THR A 329 -10.88 -19.68 -7.43
N GLU A 330 -10.63 -19.52 -6.14
CA GLU A 330 -10.64 -18.22 -5.46
C GLU A 330 -9.57 -17.30 -6.04
N GLN A 331 -8.35 -17.81 -6.22
CA GLN A 331 -7.23 -17.09 -6.81
C GLN A 331 -7.52 -16.63 -8.25
N ALA A 332 -8.10 -17.48 -9.09
CA ALA A 332 -8.50 -17.14 -10.45
C ALA A 332 -9.57 -16.04 -10.49
N ARG A 333 -10.55 -16.10 -9.58
CA ARG A 333 -11.59 -15.06 -9.42
C ARG A 333 -10.96 -13.72 -9.05
N LEU A 334 -10.09 -13.69 -8.04
CA LEU A 334 -9.43 -12.46 -7.60
C LEU A 334 -8.51 -11.87 -8.68
N ALA A 335 -7.76 -12.73 -9.37
CA ALA A 335 -6.92 -12.33 -10.49
C ALA A 335 -7.76 -11.71 -11.62
N THR A 336 -8.93 -12.29 -11.92
CA THR A 336 -9.89 -11.72 -12.88
C THR A 336 -10.35 -10.34 -12.46
N ASN A 337 -10.70 -10.15 -11.19
CA ASN A 337 -11.14 -8.85 -10.69
C ASN A 337 -10.04 -7.77 -10.85
N VAL A 338 -8.78 -8.13 -10.59
CA VAL A 338 -7.63 -7.25 -10.82
C VAL A 338 -7.47 -6.93 -12.31
N LEU A 339 -7.54 -7.93 -13.19
CA LEU A 339 -7.48 -7.74 -14.65
C LEU A 339 -8.61 -6.83 -15.16
N MET A 340 -9.84 -7.01 -14.67
CA MET A 340 -10.99 -6.17 -15.01
C MET A 340 -10.82 -4.72 -14.54
N SER A 341 -9.96 -4.46 -13.56
CA SER A 341 -9.68 -3.10 -13.06
C SER A 341 -8.65 -2.34 -13.88
N TRP A 342 -7.90 -3.05 -14.73
CA TRP A 342 -6.73 -2.49 -15.39
C TRP A 342 -7.03 -1.32 -16.32
N GLN A 343 -8.16 -1.36 -17.03
CA GLN A 343 -8.55 -0.26 -17.91
C GLN A 343 -8.74 1.05 -17.12
N ASN A 344 -9.26 0.97 -15.89
CA ASN A 344 -9.46 2.14 -15.05
C ASN A 344 -8.11 2.74 -14.60
N VAL A 345 -7.17 1.89 -14.23
CA VAL A 345 -5.78 2.25 -13.93
C VAL A 345 -5.14 3.00 -15.10
N ARG A 346 -5.27 2.46 -16.33
CA ARG A 346 -4.71 3.10 -17.55
C ARG A 346 -5.35 4.45 -17.85
N THR A 347 -6.66 4.58 -17.63
CA THR A 347 -7.43 5.78 -17.99
C THR A 347 -7.19 6.94 -17.03
N HIS A 348 -7.13 6.68 -15.72
CA HIS A 348 -7.03 7.74 -14.71
C HIS A 348 -5.59 8.09 -14.32
N GLY A 349 -4.60 7.37 -14.84
CA GLY A 349 -3.19 7.79 -14.84
C GLY A 349 -2.53 7.90 -13.46
N SER A 350 -3.17 7.42 -12.41
CA SER A 350 -2.63 7.41 -11.05
C SER A 350 -3.36 6.36 -10.24
N PHE A 351 -2.87 5.13 -10.29
CA PHE A 351 -3.27 4.08 -9.37
C PHE A 351 -2.02 3.38 -8.90
N LEU A 352 -1.84 3.35 -7.58
CA LEU A 352 -0.73 2.76 -6.84
C LEU A 352 0.44 3.70 -6.47
N LEU A 353 0.14 4.74 -5.69
CA LEU A 353 1.19 5.42 -4.91
C LEU A 353 1.88 4.47 -3.90
N SER A 354 1.22 3.39 -3.46
CA SER A 354 1.76 2.47 -2.45
C SER A 354 2.41 1.18 -2.99
N MET A 355 1.93 0.57 -4.07
CA MET A 355 2.55 -0.63 -4.67
C MET A 355 3.02 -0.35 -6.10
N SER A 356 4.09 -0.98 -6.58
CA SER A 356 4.39 -0.83 -8.01
C SER A 356 3.35 -1.61 -8.83
N LEU A 357 2.80 -1.02 -9.90
CA LEU A 357 1.91 -1.70 -10.86
C LEU A 357 2.50 -3.01 -11.36
N SER A 358 3.82 -3.02 -11.52
CA SER A 358 4.61 -4.21 -11.82
C SER A 358 4.42 -5.33 -10.79
N SER A 359 4.41 -5.04 -9.49
CA SER A 359 4.23 -6.05 -8.44
C SER A 359 2.83 -6.68 -8.48
N VAL A 360 1.81 -5.87 -8.76
CA VAL A 360 0.43 -6.37 -8.92
C VAL A 360 0.36 -7.35 -10.10
N LEU A 361 0.91 -6.99 -11.25
CA LEU A 361 0.95 -7.85 -12.43
C LEU A 361 1.76 -9.13 -12.19
N ILE A 362 2.88 -9.07 -11.46
CA ILE A 362 3.66 -10.25 -11.09
C ILE A 362 2.85 -11.19 -10.17
N LEU A 363 2.05 -10.67 -9.25
CA LEU A 363 1.19 -11.50 -8.39
C LEU A 363 0.06 -12.16 -9.19
N VAL A 364 -0.57 -11.41 -10.10
CA VAL A 364 -1.58 -11.94 -11.03
C VAL A 364 -0.96 -12.98 -11.97
N TRP A 365 0.26 -12.77 -12.46
CA TRP A 365 1.00 -13.74 -13.26
C TRP A 365 1.09 -15.09 -12.54
N GLY A 366 1.55 -15.09 -11.29
CA GLY A 366 1.67 -16.33 -10.53
C GLY A 366 0.34 -16.94 -10.11
N ALA A 367 -0.75 -16.17 -10.09
CA ALA A 367 -2.10 -16.69 -9.94
C ALA A 367 -2.57 -17.52 -11.15
N PHE A 368 -2.03 -17.25 -12.33
CA PHE A 368 -2.25 -18.00 -13.56
C PHE A 368 -1.17 -19.03 -13.85
N ARG A 369 -0.30 -19.36 -12.88
CA ARG A 369 0.78 -20.32 -13.09
C ARG A 369 0.26 -21.73 -13.38
N ASP A 370 -0.72 -22.16 -12.59
CA ASP A 370 -1.21 -23.54 -12.59
C ASP A 370 -2.58 -23.68 -13.28
N ILE A 371 -3.03 -22.63 -13.98
CA ILE A 371 -4.31 -22.59 -14.70
C ILE A 371 -4.04 -22.85 -16.19
N GLU A 372 -4.69 -23.83 -16.81
CA GLU A 372 -4.49 -24.14 -18.23
C GLU A 372 -5.31 -23.22 -19.16
N THR A 373 -6.54 -22.88 -18.74
CA THR A 373 -7.47 -22.11 -19.55
C THR A 373 -8.13 -20.99 -18.77
N TYR A 374 -8.38 -19.87 -19.44
CA TYR A 374 -9.04 -18.69 -18.91
C TYR A 374 -10.14 -18.24 -19.87
N GLN A 375 -11.40 -18.25 -19.43
CA GLN A 375 -12.56 -17.91 -20.26
C GLN A 375 -12.59 -18.63 -21.63
N GLY A 376 -12.20 -19.91 -21.65
CA GLY A 376 -12.14 -20.73 -22.87
C GLY A 376 -10.93 -20.47 -23.77
N LYS A 377 -10.01 -19.58 -23.37
CA LYS A 377 -8.75 -19.32 -24.07
C LYS A 377 -7.58 -20.01 -23.34
N PRO A 378 -6.50 -20.38 -24.05
CA PRO A 378 -5.27 -20.83 -23.40
C PRO A 378 -4.72 -19.75 -22.47
N VAL A 379 -4.23 -20.14 -21.28
CA VAL A 379 -3.65 -19.19 -20.30
C VAL A 379 -2.48 -18.39 -20.87
N GLN A 380 -1.79 -18.94 -21.87
CA GLN A 380 -0.68 -18.26 -22.55
C GLN A 380 -1.09 -16.89 -23.11
N HIS A 381 -2.31 -16.77 -23.58
CA HIS A 381 -2.83 -15.49 -24.07
C HIS A 381 -2.97 -14.45 -22.95
N VAL A 382 -3.35 -14.89 -21.74
CA VAL A 382 -3.40 -14.04 -20.55
C VAL A 382 -1.98 -13.62 -20.13
N ARG A 383 -1.03 -14.55 -20.20
CA ARG A 383 0.39 -14.30 -19.88
C ARG A 383 1.02 -13.28 -20.83
N GLU A 384 0.81 -13.44 -22.13
CA GLU A 384 1.25 -12.46 -23.14
C GLU A 384 0.68 -11.06 -22.87
N TRP A 385 -0.60 -10.99 -22.50
CA TRP A 385 -1.22 -9.73 -22.11
C TRP A 385 -0.60 -9.14 -20.84
N ILE A 386 -0.41 -9.94 -19.78
CA ILE A 386 0.21 -9.49 -18.51
C ILE A 386 1.62 -8.96 -18.78
N MET A 387 2.39 -9.65 -19.63
CA MET A 387 3.73 -9.27 -20.05
C MET A 387 3.75 -7.93 -20.78
N GLN A 388 2.83 -7.73 -21.72
CA GLN A 388 2.70 -6.45 -22.41
C GLN A 388 2.39 -5.33 -21.41
N MET A 389 1.45 -5.55 -20.49
CA MET A 389 1.08 -4.58 -19.47
C MET A 389 2.21 -4.30 -18.49
N TYR A 390 3.00 -5.32 -18.17
CA TYR A 390 4.17 -5.20 -17.33
C TYR A 390 5.23 -4.34 -17.99
N ALA A 391 5.52 -4.56 -19.27
CA ALA A 391 6.45 -3.75 -20.04
C ALA A 391 5.98 -2.29 -20.17
N GLU A 392 4.68 -2.07 -20.34
CA GLU A 392 4.09 -0.72 -20.32
C GLU A 392 4.27 -0.03 -18.96
N ALA A 393 3.98 -0.75 -17.86
CA ALA A 393 4.10 -0.23 -16.50
C ALA A 393 5.56 -0.04 -16.05
N ALA A 394 6.47 -0.86 -16.56
CA ALA A 394 7.90 -0.82 -16.26
C ALA A 394 8.71 0.04 -17.25
N ARG A 395 8.04 0.79 -18.14
CA ARG A 395 8.72 1.60 -19.16
C ARG A 395 9.75 2.53 -18.51
N GLY A 396 11.01 2.39 -18.92
CA GLY A 396 12.15 3.14 -18.36
C GLY A 396 12.96 2.38 -17.31
N LEU A 397 12.54 1.19 -16.90
CA LEU A 397 13.31 0.29 -16.05
C LEU A 397 14.05 -0.75 -16.90
N PRO A 398 15.31 -1.09 -16.59
CA PRO A 398 16.09 -2.12 -17.28
C PRO A 398 15.68 -3.51 -16.80
N VAL A 399 14.39 -3.84 -16.88
CA VAL A 399 13.89 -5.16 -16.49
C VAL A 399 13.63 -5.95 -17.75
N ASP A 400 14.52 -6.92 -18.02
CA ASP A 400 14.21 -7.99 -18.93
C ASP A 400 12.98 -8.71 -18.37
N GLY A 401 11.88 -8.68 -19.11
CA GLY A 401 10.59 -9.14 -18.63
C GLY A 401 10.36 -10.63 -18.84
N SER A 402 11.38 -11.49 -19.01
CA SER A 402 11.13 -12.87 -19.47
C SER A 402 10.14 -13.67 -18.60
N GLU A 403 9.45 -14.65 -19.18
CA GLU A 403 8.51 -15.50 -18.44
C GLU A 403 9.16 -16.17 -17.22
N GLU A 404 10.41 -16.63 -17.37
CA GLU A 404 11.17 -17.23 -16.27
C GLU A 404 11.40 -16.22 -15.14
N GLN A 405 11.72 -14.96 -15.46
CA GLN A 405 11.88 -13.89 -14.47
C GLN A 405 10.55 -13.55 -13.79
N MET A 406 9.44 -13.54 -14.53
CA MET A 406 8.11 -13.34 -13.96
C MET A 406 7.77 -14.47 -13.00
N ASP A 407 8.00 -15.73 -13.37
CA ASP A 407 7.80 -16.91 -12.49
C ASP A 407 8.65 -16.83 -11.21
N GLN A 408 9.93 -16.54 -11.36
CA GLN A 408 10.87 -16.42 -10.23
C GLN A 408 10.46 -15.28 -9.29
N THR A 409 10.16 -14.10 -9.85
CA THR A 409 9.79 -12.92 -9.05
C THR A 409 8.45 -13.14 -8.37
N SER A 410 7.51 -13.79 -9.06
CA SER A 410 6.21 -14.13 -8.52
C SER A 410 6.29 -15.14 -7.39
N GLY A 411 7.17 -16.14 -7.51
CA GLY A 411 7.51 -17.06 -6.43
C GLY A 411 8.11 -16.32 -5.23
N LEU A 412 9.12 -15.47 -5.47
CA LEU A 412 9.80 -14.70 -4.44
C LEU A 412 8.83 -13.81 -3.64
N LEU A 413 7.91 -13.10 -4.33
CA LEU A 413 6.93 -12.24 -3.66
C LEU A 413 6.07 -13.03 -2.66
N CYS A 414 5.81 -14.31 -2.92
CA CYS A 414 4.97 -15.17 -2.07
C CYS A 414 5.77 -16.05 -1.11
N GLY A 415 7.03 -15.69 -0.81
CA GLY A 415 7.89 -16.44 0.11
C GLY A 415 8.51 -17.70 -0.50
N GLY A 416 8.50 -17.82 -1.83
CA GLY A 416 9.23 -18.86 -2.56
C GLY A 416 10.75 -18.70 -2.45
N PRO A 417 11.52 -19.69 -2.94
CA PRO A 417 12.98 -19.68 -2.83
C PRO A 417 13.57 -18.44 -3.51
N VAL A 418 14.58 -17.86 -2.87
CA VAL A 418 15.32 -16.69 -3.38
C VAL A 418 16.20 -17.12 -4.55
N LYS A 419 15.58 -17.28 -5.73
CA LYS A 419 16.24 -17.59 -7.02
C LYS A 419 15.86 -16.52 -8.06
N GLY A 420 16.71 -16.30 -9.06
CA GLY A 420 16.36 -15.51 -10.25
C GLY A 420 16.98 -14.11 -10.39
N PHE A 421 16.43 -13.29 -11.29
CA PHE A 421 17.00 -11.98 -11.68
C PHE A 421 17.16 -10.99 -10.51
N MET A 422 16.25 -10.98 -9.54
CA MET A 422 16.41 -10.18 -8.31
C MET A 422 17.67 -10.59 -7.52
N VAL A 423 18.03 -11.88 -7.55
CA VAL A 423 19.28 -12.40 -6.97
C VAL A 423 20.47 -12.06 -7.85
N LYS A 424 20.30 -12.11 -9.18
CA LYS A 424 21.35 -11.72 -10.13
C LYS A 424 21.67 -10.22 -10.07
N ILE A 425 20.70 -9.31 -10.00
CA ILE A 425 20.93 -7.88 -9.75
C ILE A 425 21.74 -7.70 -8.47
N ARG A 426 21.36 -8.43 -7.41
CA ARG A 426 22.07 -8.42 -6.14
C ARG A 426 23.49 -9.00 -6.22
N GLN A 427 23.74 -9.95 -7.13
CA GLN A 427 25.06 -10.54 -7.37
C GLN A 427 25.92 -9.71 -8.33
N MET A 428 25.33 -9.03 -9.31
CA MET A 428 26.03 -8.16 -10.26
C MET A 428 26.58 -6.94 -9.53
N GLY A 429 25.84 -6.39 -8.56
CA GLY A 429 26.38 -5.41 -7.61
C GLY A 429 27.53 -5.91 -6.72
N ARG A 430 27.93 -7.20 -6.79
CA ARG A 430 29.11 -7.77 -6.12
C ARG A 430 30.35 -7.87 -7.00
N GLN A 431 30.22 -7.80 -8.33
CA GLN A 431 31.33 -8.04 -9.26
C GLN A 431 31.93 -6.74 -9.82
N GLU A 432 31.21 -5.62 -9.72
CA GLU A 432 31.66 -4.31 -10.19
C GLU A 432 32.38 -3.47 -9.11
N GLY A 433 32.50 -3.98 -7.88
CA GLY A 433 33.31 -3.43 -6.79
C GLY A 433 34.16 -4.49 -6.12
#